data_AF-A0A357C3S0-F1
#
_entry.id   AF-A0A357C3S0-F1
#
_cell.length_a   1.000
_cell.length_b   1.000
_cell.length_c   1.000
_cell.angle_alpha   90.00
_cell.angle_beta   90.00
_cell.angle_gamma   90.00
#
_symmetry.space_group_name_H-M   'P 1'
#
loop_
_entity.id
_entity.type
_entity.pdbx_description
1 polymer ?
#
loop_
_entity_poly.entity_id
_entity_poly.type
_entity_poly.pdbx_seq_one_letter_code
_entity_poly.pdbx_strand_id
1 'polypeptide(L)'
;MVRLIKKTGIRGSSEMLKPFFIALVLMLFISPSSLYSDSGNGRSHGDRNKLLKGCASCHKGHGVYKTPMLSERKEIFCFRCHGHNIYSENAKKAGDIAKDVGTANIQSEFEKPYHHPIEKIGIHRYGEILPEADPSMPRHSACGDCHHHHYAGEKNKMSGVRGTSKDGAKIRITYEYELCFSCHSYSANLPAYQTNKAEMFNSSNPSFHPVIAPGKNTDVPSLVPPLTTSSLIKCTDCHNNDDPAGPNGPHGSNFRYLLSKNYTTTDGSEGPFQYELCYNCHRRSSILSNESFPLHDLHISTVGASCRTCHNPHGSNQYSHLIEFNRASVMSSNSGQLHYTVYGSRTGQCALNCHGKDHDPALYPGAVQTPSSSRPSRFPSRK
;
A
#
# COMPACT_ATOMS: atom_id res chain seq x y z
N MET A 1 59.59 -7.24 -14.84
CA MET A 1 59.96 -7.92 -13.58
C MET A 1 60.21 -9.42 -13.81
N VAL A 2 60.93 -9.77 -14.90
CA VAL A 2 61.27 -11.15 -15.29
C VAL A 2 62.78 -11.20 -15.51
N ARG A 3 63.53 -11.13 -14.42
CA ARG A 3 64.99 -11.38 -14.34
C ARG A 3 65.45 -11.17 -12.90
N LEU A 4 65.10 -12.08 -11.99
CA LEU A 4 65.77 -12.19 -10.68
C LEU A 4 65.30 -13.42 -9.89
N ILE A 5 65.28 -14.61 -10.51
CA ILE A 5 65.19 -15.88 -9.77
C ILE A 5 66.12 -16.90 -10.43
N LYS A 6 67.43 -16.68 -10.27
CA LYS A 6 68.47 -17.68 -10.54
C LYS A 6 69.56 -17.50 -9.49
N LYS A 7 69.31 -17.99 -8.27
CA LYS A 7 70.34 -18.42 -7.29
C LYS A 7 69.68 -18.81 -5.96
N THR A 8 69.00 -19.94 -5.95
CA THR A 8 68.88 -20.81 -4.76
C THR A 8 68.51 -22.18 -5.27
N GLY A 9 69.46 -23.11 -5.20
CA GLY A 9 69.22 -24.51 -5.54
C GLY A 9 68.26 -25.12 -4.53
N ILE A 10 66.98 -25.23 -4.90
CA ILE A 10 66.02 -26.07 -4.20
C ILE A 10 65.37 -26.96 -5.26
N ARG A 11 65.92 -28.16 -5.42
CA ARG A 11 65.22 -29.29 -6.03
C ARG A 11 64.16 -29.73 -5.04
N GLY A 12 62.95 -29.18 -5.16
CA GLY A 12 61.79 -29.51 -4.34
C GLY A 12 60.59 -29.85 -5.22
N SER A 13 60.35 -31.16 -5.37
CA SER A 13 59.08 -31.84 -5.71
C SER A 13 58.05 -31.07 -6.56
N SER A 14 58.06 -31.30 -7.88
CA SER A 14 56.92 -31.03 -8.78
C SER A 14 55.67 -31.87 -8.47
N GLU A 15 55.77 -32.84 -7.56
CA GLU A 15 54.71 -33.76 -7.15
C GLU A 15 53.77 -33.16 -6.09
N MET A 16 54.21 -32.18 -5.28
CA MET A 16 53.34 -31.57 -4.24
C MET A 16 52.49 -30.38 -4.73
N LEU A 17 52.78 -29.82 -5.91
CA LEU A 17 51.99 -28.71 -6.48
C LEU A 17 50.65 -29.18 -7.08
N LYS A 18 50.60 -30.39 -7.63
CA LYS A 18 49.39 -30.97 -8.24
C LYS A 18 48.22 -31.18 -7.25
N PRO A 19 48.40 -31.79 -6.07
CA PRO A 19 47.30 -31.95 -5.12
C PRO A 19 46.81 -30.61 -4.56
N PHE A 20 47.70 -29.61 -4.43
CA PHE A 20 47.33 -28.27 -3.97
C PHE A 20 46.48 -27.50 -5.01
N PHE A 21 46.80 -27.62 -6.29
CA PHE A 21 46.00 -27.06 -7.38
C PHE A 21 44.64 -27.76 -7.52
N ILE A 22 44.60 -29.08 -7.37
CA ILE A 22 43.35 -29.87 -7.39
C ILE A 22 42.46 -29.51 -6.20
N ALA A 23 43.02 -29.33 -5.00
CA ALA A 23 42.28 -28.89 -3.82
C ALA A 23 41.72 -27.46 -3.96
N LEU A 24 42.47 -26.53 -4.58
CA LEU A 24 41.99 -25.17 -4.86
C LEU A 24 40.83 -25.14 -5.86
N VAL A 25 40.90 -25.96 -6.92
CA VAL A 25 39.83 -26.11 -7.90
C VAL A 25 38.61 -26.79 -7.28
N LEU A 26 38.79 -27.82 -6.44
CA LEU A 26 37.70 -28.44 -5.68
C LEU A 26 37.04 -27.46 -4.69
N MET A 27 37.80 -26.59 -4.01
CA MET A 27 37.24 -25.54 -3.16
C MET A 27 36.39 -24.51 -3.94
N LEU A 28 36.68 -24.26 -5.22
CA LEU A 28 35.83 -23.44 -6.11
C LEU A 28 34.52 -24.14 -6.52
N PHE A 29 34.47 -25.48 -6.48
CA PHE A 29 33.25 -26.25 -6.74
C PHE A 29 32.44 -26.59 -5.48
N ILE A 30 33.05 -26.49 -4.29
CA ILE A 30 32.41 -26.76 -2.98
C ILE A 30 32.04 -25.46 -2.25
N SER A 31 32.36 -24.29 -2.82
CA SER A 31 31.94 -23.01 -2.24
C SER A 31 30.41 -22.98 -2.08
N PRO A 32 29.87 -22.77 -0.87
CA PRO A 32 28.44 -22.81 -0.65
C PRO A 32 27.77 -21.77 -1.53
N SER A 33 26.62 -22.13 -2.12
CA SER A 33 25.81 -21.28 -3.00
C SER A 33 25.43 -19.93 -2.37
N SER A 34 25.61 -19.77 -1.06
CA SER A 34 25.51 -18.51 -0.32
C SER A 34 26.59 -17.47 -0.64
N LEU A 35 27.68 -17.83 -1.33
CA LEU A 35 28.71 -16.89 -1.80
C LEU A 35 28.45 -16.35 -3.20
N TYR A 36 27.53 -16.95 -3.96
CA TYR A 36 27.06 -16.40 -5.23
C TYR A 36 25.93 -15.40 -4.96
N SER A 37 25.99 -14.24 -5.60
CA SER A 37 24.90 -13.26 -5.56
C SER A 37 23.60 -13.94 -6.05
N ASP A 38 22.58 -13.97 -5.18
CA ASP A 38 21.23 -14.49 -5.45
C ASP A 38 20.47 -13.68 -6.54
N SER A 39 21.18 -12.78 -7.22
CA SER A 39 20.70 -11.96 -8.33
C SER A 39 20.60 -12.72 -9.65
N GLY A 40 21.17 -13.92 -9.77
CA GLY A 40 21.30 -14.61 -11.07
C GLY A 40 20.25 -15.68 -11.37
N ASN A 41 19.83 -16.48 -10.40
CA ASN A 41 18.97 -17.64 -10.64
C ASN A 41 17.62 -17.48 -9.93
N GLY A 42 16.52 -17.52 -10.68
CA GLY A 42 15.14 -17.47 -10.15
C GLY A 42 14.56 -16.07 -9.91
N ARG A 43 15.29 -14.99 -10.25
CA ARG A 43 14.81 -13.60 -10.18
C ARG A 43 14.40 -13.09 -11.56
N SER A 44 13.37 -12.25 -11.65
CA SER A 44 12.79 -11.83 -12.94
C SER A 44 13.78 -11.06 -13.82
N HIS A 45 14.66 -10.24 -13.23
CA HIS A 45 15.71 -9.50 -13.93
C HIS A 45 17.11 -10.15 -13.80
N GLY A 46 17.18 -11.36 -13.26
CA GLY A 46 18.40 -12.18 -13.20
C GLY A 46 18.42 -13.30 -14.23
N ASP A 47 17.23 -13.75 -14.62
CA ASP A 47 17.02 -14.90 -15.49
C ASP A 47 17.53 -14.66 -16.92
N ARG A 48 18.55 -15.42 -17.31
CA ARG A 48 19.19 -15.33 -18.64
C ARG A 48 18.30 -15.86 -19.77
N ASN A 49 17.26 -16.63 -19.44
CA ASN A 49 16.26 -17.04 -20.43
C ASN A 49 15.29 -15.89 -20.74
N LYS A 50 15.10 -14.95 -19.80
CA LYS A 50 14.27 -13.75 -20.00
C LYS A 50 15.08 -12.58 -20.53
N LEU A 51 16.29 -12.37 -20.01
CA LEU A 51 17.24 -11.32 -20.40
C LEU A 51 18.38 -11.94 -21.20
N LEU A 52 18.27 -11.88 -22.54
CA LEU A 52 19.14 -12.63 -23.44
C LEU A 52 20.61 -12.15 -23.43
N LYS A 53 20.86 -10.91 -23.00
CA LYS A 53 22.23 -10.35 -22.82
C LYS A 53 22.70 -10.40 -21.36
N GLY A 54 21.94 -11.04 -20.46
CA GLY A 54 22.21 -11.07 -19.03
C GLY A 54 22.34 -9.66 -18.46
N CYS A 55 23.41 -9.38 -17.72
CA CYS A 55 23.67 -8.05 -17.15
C CYS A 55 23.72 -6.95 -18.22
N ALA A 56 24.17 -7.26 -19.44
CA ALA A 56 24.27 -6.31 -20.54
C ALA A 56 22.90 -5.95 -21.17
N SER A 57 21.81 -6.62 -20.77
CA SER A 57 20.45 -6.16 -21.10
C SER A 57 20.12 -4.83 -20.44
N CYS A 58 20.79 -4.48 -19.33
CA CYS A 58 20.60 -3.22 -18.61
C CYS A 58 21.86 -2.38 -18.53
N HIS A 59 23.01 -3.03 -18.32
CA HIS A 59 24.27 -2.35 -18.07
C HIS A 59 25.05 -2.08 -19.35
N LYS A 60 25.50 -0.83 -19.55
CA LYS A 60 26.35 -0.44 -20.69
C LYS A 60 27.85 -0.51 -20.42
N GLY A 61 28.29 -0.76 -19.19
CA GLY A 61 29.71 -0.82 -18.86
C GLY A 61 30.02 -1.51 -17.52
N HIS A 62 31.26 -1.98 -17.36
CA HIS A 62 31.79 -2.52 -16.12
C HIS A 62 32.54 -1.43 -15.34
N GLY A 63 32.05 -1.10 -14.14
CA GLY A 63 32.87 -0.67 -13.00
C GLY A 63 33.76 0.58 -13.13
N VAL A 64 33.73 1.35 -14.21
CA VAL A 64 34.52 2.58 -14.29
C VAL A 64 33.90 3.61 -13.37
N TYR A 65 34.67 4.03 -12.37
CA TYR A 65 34.28 5.02 -11.38
C TYR A 65 33.66 6.25 -12.06
N LYS A 66 32.44 6.63 -11.64
CA LYS A 66 31.64 7.75 -12.19
C LYS A 66 31.13 7.61 -13.63
N THR A 67 31.13 6.41 -14.22
CA THR A 67 30.40 6.18 -15.48
C THR A 67 28.97 5.68 -15.22
N PRO A 68 27.97 6.12 -16.01
CA PRO A 68 26.62 5.60 -15.89
C PRO A 68 26.59 4.09 -16.10
N MET A 69 26.09 3.36 -15.09
CA MET A 69 25.91 1.92 -15.22
C MET A 69 24.72 1.54 -16.10
N LEU A 70 23.73 2.42 -16.22
CA LEU A 70 22.58 2.24 -17.10
C LEU A 70 22.72 3.11 -18.36
N SER A 71 22.07 2.69 -19.44
CA SER A 71 22.07 3.43 -20.71
C SER A 71 21.34 4.77 -20.67
N GLU A 72 20.53 4.99 -19.64
CA GLU A 72 19.64 6.12 -19.45
C GLU A 72 19.29 6.26 -17.96
N ARG A 73 18.41 7.21 -17.63
CA ARG A 73 17.92 7.41 -16.25
C ARG A 73 17.10 6.20 -15.77
N LYS A 74 17.20 5.89 -14.49
CA LYS A 74 16.71 4.63 -13.90
C LYS A 74 15.19 4.45 -14.07
N GLU A 75 14.41 5.52 -13.96
CA GLU A 75 12.95 5.51 -14.03
C GLU A 75 12.49 5.23 -15.47
N ILE A 76 13.09 5.95 -16.44
CA ILE A 76 12.79 5.79 -17.87
C ILE A 76 13.29 4.43 -18.38
N PHE A 77 14.40 3.94 -17.84
CA PHE A 77 14.97 2.66 -18.23
C PHE A 77 13.97 1.51 -18.03
N CYS A 78 13.23 1.50 -16.91
CA CYS A 78 12.23 0.47 -16.64
C CYS A 78 11.15 0.41 -17.74
N PHE A 79 10.75 1.56 -18.29
CA PHE A 79 9.72 1.65 -19.33
C PHE A 79 10.15 1.09 -20.70
N ARG A 80 11.44 0.81 -20.91
CA ARG A 80 11.86 0.09 -22.12
C ARG A 80 11.24 -1.31 -22.23
N CYS A 81 10.97 -1.94 -21.09
CA CYS A 81 10.29 -3.24 -21.04
C CYS A 81 8.90 -3.12 -20.41
N HIS A 82 8.73 -2.27 -19.41
CA HIS A 82 7.48 -2.11 -18.67
C HIS A 82 6.66 -0.88 -19.10
N GLY A 83 6.96 -0.28 -20.25
CA GLY A 83 6.20 0.83 -20.79
C GLY A 83 5.19 0.42 -21.84
N HIS A 84 4.80 1.37 -22.69
CA HIS A 84 3.94 1.12 -23.83
C HIS A 84 4.48 -0.01 -24.72
N ASN A 85 3.58 -0.77 -25.34
CA ASN A 85 3.91 -2.00 -26.08
C ASN A 85 5.01 -1.80 -27.15
N ILE A 86 5.09 -0.62 -27.76
CA ILE A 86 6.13 -0.31 -28.74
C ILE A 86 7.55 -0.42 -28.15
N TYR A 87 7.73 -0.07 -26.87
CA TYR A 87 9.03 -0.14 -26.20
C TYR A 87 9.43 -1.58 -25.92
N SER A 88 8.53 -2.38 -25.35
CA SER A 88 8.78 -3.80 -25.07
C SER A 88 9.06 -4.59 -26.36
N GLU A 89 8.34 -4.31 -27.45
CA GLU A 89 8.59 -4.94 -28.75
C GLU A 89 9.94 -4.53 -29.34
N ASN A 90 10.37 -3.28 -29.16
CA ASN A 90 11.72 -2.86 -29.56
C ASN A 90 12.81 -3.54 -28.72
N ALA A 91 12.60 -3.72 -27.42
CA ALA A 91 13.52 -4.46 -26.55
C ALA A 91 13.64 -5.94 -26.97
N LYS A 92 12.54 -6.59 -27.37
CA LYS A 92 12.55 -7.93 -27.96
C LYS A 92 13.33 -7.98 -29.27
N LYS A 93 13.09 -7.03 -30.18
CA LYS A 93 13.80 -6.93 -31.48
C LYS A 93 15.30 -6.70 -31.30
N ALA A 94 15.69 -5.90 -30.30
CA ALA A 94 17.09 -5.63 -29.96
C ALA A 94 17.79 -6.82 -29.27
N GLY A 95 17.03 -7.88 -28.92
CA GLY A 95 17.53 -9.03 -28.17
C GLY A 95 17.90 -8.69 -26.73
N ASP A 96 17.29 -7.67 -26.13
CA ASP A 96 17.49 -7.35 -24.71
C ASP A 96 16.66 -8.29 -23.82
N ILE A 97 15.46 -8.66 -24.27
CA ILE A 97 14.55 -9.63 -23.65
C ILE A 97 14.08 -10.70 -24.65
N ALA A 98 13.70 -11.87 -24.16
CA ALA A 98 13.16 -12.95 -24.99
C ALA A 98 11.77 -12.63 -25.56
N LYS A 99 11.44 -13.22 -26.71
CA LYS A 99 10.23 -12.88 -27.50
C LYS A 99 8.92 -13.25 -26.79
N ASP A 100 8.96 -14.33 -26.02
CA ASP A 100 7.85 -14.91 -25.27
C ASP A 100 7.66 -14.28 -23.87
N VAL A 101 8.54 -13.37 -23.47
CA VAL A 101 8.42 -12.65 -22.19
C VAL A 101 7.23 -11.70 -22.25
N GLY A 102 6.27 -11.93 -21.38
CA GLY A 102 5.18 -11.00 -21.10
C GLY A 102 5.67 -9.82 -20.26
N THR A 103 5.32 -8.61 -20.69
CA THR A 103 5.62 -7.37 -19.98
C THR A 103 4.33 -6.61 -19.73
N ALA A 104 4.17 -6.08 -18.51
CA ALA A 104 3.05 -5.21 -18.20
C ALA A 104 3.39 -3.75 -18.51
N ASN A 105 2.45 -3.02 -19.11
CA ASN A 105 2.56 -1.58 -19.35
C ASN A 105 2.25 -0.82 -18.05
N ILE A 106 3.26 -0.64 -17.20
CA ILE A 106 3.09 0.14 -15.96
C ILE A 106 3.16 1.65 -16.23
N GLN A 107 3.73 2.07 -17.36
CA GLN A 107 3.84 3.49 -17.72
C GLN A 107 2.47 4.15 -17.83
N SER A 108 1.48 3.47 -18.39
CA SER A 108 0.10 3.99 -18.48
C SER A 108 -0.53 4.28 -17.13
N GLU A 109 -0.10 3.61 -16.06
CA GLU A 109 -0.60 3.89 -14.71
C GLU A 109 -0.09 5.22 -14.16
N PHE A 110 1.13 5.61 -14.53
CA PHE A 110 1.71 6.90 -14.16
C PHE A 110 1.17 8.06 -15.02
N GLU A 111 0.38 7.78 -16.06
CA GLU A 111 -0.34 8.78 -16.86
C GLU A 111 -1.70 9.12 -16.25
N LYS A 112 -2.18 8.34 -15.27
CA LYS A 112 -3.45 8.57 -14.56
C LYS A 112 -3.37 9.78 -13.62
N PRO A 113 -4.48 10.45 -13.29
CA PRO A 113 -4.46 11.68 -12.49
C PRO A 113 -3.93 11.52 -11.06
N TYR A 114 -4.06 10.33 -10.47
CA TYR A 114 -3.55 10.06 -9.12
C TYR A 114 -2.53 8.92 -9.18
N HIS A 115 -1.25 9.23 -8.94
CA HIS A 115 -0.16 8.27 -9.00
C HIS A 115 0.94 8.62 -8.00
N HIS A 116 1.84 7.66 -7.75
CA HIS A 116 3.07 7.95 -7.02
C HIS A 116 4.01 8.80 -7.90
N PRO A 117 4.51 9.96 -7.43
CA PRO A 117 5.14 10.95 -8.27
C PRO A 117 6.59 10.57 -8.63
N ILE A 118 6.76 9.85 -9.73
CA ILE A 118 8.07 9.41 -10.27
C ILE A 118 8.70 10.40 -11.25
N GLU A 119 7.95 11.43 -11.63
CA GLU A 119 8.35 12.50 -12.55
C GLU A 119 9.24 13.54 -11.88
N LYS A 120 9.44 13.48 -10.56
CA LYS A 120 10.30 14.42 -9.82
C LYS A 120 11.78 14.06 -10.01
N ILE A 121 12.50 14.95 -10.68
CA ILE A 121 13.90 14.72 -11.08
C ILE A 121 14.86 15.44 -10.13
N GLY A 122 16.01 14.81 -9.86
CA GLY A 122 17.16 15.46 -9.19
C GLY A 122 17.04 15.59 -7.68
N ILE A 123 16.03 14.94 -7.08
CA ILE A 123 15.82 14.94 -5.63
C ILE A 123 16.55 13.75 -4.99
N HIS A 124 16.46 12.57 -5.62
CA HIS A 124 17.12 11.36 -5.14
C HIS A 124 18.65 11.51 -5.07
N ARG A 125 19.21 11.19 -3.90
CA ARG A 125 20.64 11.14 -3.58
C ARG A 125 21.07 9.70 -3.29
N TYR A 126 22.32 9.42 -3.61
CA TYR A 126 22.91 8.13 -3.25
C TYR A 126 22.96 7.99 -1.72
N GLY A 127 22.47 6.85 -1.20
CA GLY A 127 22.49 6.55 0.23
C GLY A 127 21.36 7.21 1.03
N GLU A 128 20.29 7.65 0.36
CA GLU A 128 19.08 8.12 1.03
C GLU A 128 18.56 7.13 2.07
N ILE A 129 18.02 7.69 3.14
CA ILE A 129 17.52 6.98 4.29
C ILE A 129 16.01 7.22 4.37
N LEU A 130 15.25 6.14 4.24
CA LEU A 130 13.84 6.11 4.61
C LEU A 130 13.66 5.42 5.98
N PRO A 131 12.71 5.85 6.82
CA PRO A 131 11.88 7.05 6.67
C PRO A 131 12.70 8.35 6.63
N GLU A 132 12.18 9.36 5.93
CA GLU A 132 12.84 10.67 5.79
C GLU A 132 13.02 11.32 7.17
N ALA A 133 14.21 11.83 7.46
CA ALA A 133 14.54 12.48 8.72
C ALA A 133 14.49 14.00 8.63
N ASP A 134 14.60 14.57 7.42
CA ASP A 134 14.54 16.00 7.17
C ASP A 134 13.13 16.43 6.75
N PRO A 135 12.41 17.21 7.59
CA PRO A 135 11.05 17.67 7.27
C PRO A 135 10.98 18.63 6.07
N SER A 136 12.11 19.25 5.69
CA SER A 136 12.20 20.17 4.56
C SER A 136 12.36 19.46 3.21
N MET A 137 12.70 18.17 3.21
CA MET A 137 12.93 17.42 1.98
C MET A 137 11.62 17.24 1.20
N PRO A 138 11.57 17.63 -0.09
CA PRO A 138 10.38 17.42 -0.90
C PRO A 138 10.06 15.94 -1.04
N ARG A 139 8.79 15.57 -0.85
CA ARG A 139 8.33 14.19 -1.07
C ARG A 139 8.48 13.81 -2.54
N HIS A 140 9.05 12.64 -2.79
CA HIS A 140 9.31 12.08 -4.11
C HIS A 140 9.34 10.56 -4.03
N SER A 141 9.31 9.88 -5.18
CA SER A 141 9.39 8.44 -5.27
C SER A 141 10.04 8.01 -6.58
N ALA A 142 10.67 6.85 -6.60
CA ALA A 142 11.13 6.18 -7.80
C ALA A 142 10.80 4.68 -7.74
N CYS A 143 10.88 4.00 -8.89
CA CYS A 143 10.69 2.55 -8.97
C CYS A 143 11.59 1.79 -7.98
N GLY A 144 12.79 2.32 -7.74
CA GLY A 144 13.79 1.76 -6.84
C GLY A 144 13.44 1.80 -5.36
N ASP A 145 12.52 2.66 -4.95
CA ASP A 145 12.11 2.80 -3.54
C ASP A 145 11.18 1.66 -3.14
N CYS A 146 10.43 1.12 -4.11
CA CYS A 146 9.49 0.01 -3.93
C CYS A 146 10.03 -1.32 -4.44
N HIS A 147 10.95 -1.29 -5.42
CA HIS A 147 11.48 -2.48 -6.08
C HIS A 147 13.00 -2.49 -6.12
N HIS A 148 13.58 -3.61 -5.69
CA HIS A 148 14.98 -3.89 -5.97
C HIS A 148 15.10 -4.69 -7.26
N HIS A 149 15.46 -4.02 -8.35
CA HIS A 149 15.59 -4.59 -9.70
C HIS A 149 16.34 -5.95 -9.75
N HIS A 150 17.43 -6.14 -9.00
CA HIS A 150 18.14 -7.44 -8.99
C HIS A 150 17.47 -8.57 -8.19
N TYR A 151 16.59 -8.26 -7.23
CA TYR A 151 16.03 -9.26 -6.30
C TYR A 151 14.52 -9.44 -6.47
N ALA A 152 13.85 -8.50 -7.12
CA ALA A 152 12.43 -8.61 -7.45
C ALA A 152 12.18 -9.89 -8.27
N GLY A 153 11.19 -10.66 -7.83
CA GLY A 153 10.75 -11.87 -8.49
C GLY A 153 9.24 -11.90 -8.61
N GLU A 154 8.73 -12.84 -9.40
CA GLU A 154 7.31 -13.00 -9.68
C GLU A 154 6.46 -13.13 -8.41
N LYS A 155 6.94 -13.93 -7.44
CA LYS A 155 6.23 -14.17 -6.16
C LYS A 155 6.35 -13.03 -5.16
N ASN A 156 7.47 -12.30 -5.16
CA ASN A 156 7.72 -11.22 -4.22
C ASN A 156 8.45 -10.07 -4.90
N LYS A 157 7.66 -9.07 -5.32
CA LYS A 157 8.10 -7.86 -6.01
C LYS A 157 8.92 -6.91 -5.12
N MET A 158 8.85 -7.05 -3.79
CA MET A 158 9.53 -6.19 -2.80
C MET A 158 10.85 -6.81 -2.27
N SER A 159 11.21 -8.00 -2.77
CA SER A 159 12.46 -8.66 -2.39
C SER A 159 13.65 -7.72 -2.56
N GLY A 160 14.52 -7.64 -1.54
CA GLY A 160 15.73 -6.81 -1.57
C GLY A 160 15.53 -5.34 -1.18
N VAL A 161 14.28 -4.90 -0.97
CA VAL A 161 13.96 -3.58 -0.43
C VAL A 161 13.89 -3.64 1.10
N ARG A 162 14.35 -2.58 1.76
CA ARG A 162 14.18 -2.41 3.21
C ARG A 162 12.89 -1.66 3.49
N GLY A 163 12.21 -2.04 4.56
CA GLY A 163 10.97 -1.43 5.01
C GLY A 163 11.12 -0.84 6.41
N THR A 164 9.99 -0.38 6.92
CA THR A 164 9.85 0.18 8.26
C THR A 164 8.78 -0.62 9.01
N SER A 165 9.14 -1.16 10.16
CA SER A 165 8.23 -1.93 11.02
C SER A 165 7.11 -1.04 11.58
N LYS A 166 6.09 -1.67 12.16
CA LYS A 166 5.01 -1.01 12.91
C LYS A 166 5.48 -0.19 14.13
N ASP A 167 6.75 -0.32 14.51
CA ASP A 167 7.39 0.41 15.62
C ASP A 167 8.45 1.42 15.12
N GLY A 168 8.53 1.64 13.81
CA GLY A 168 9.45 2.61 13.19
C GLY A 168 10.87 2.12 12.95
N ALA A 169 11.22 0.89 13.36
CA ALA A 169 12.54 0.32 13.10
C ALA A 169 12.70 -0.10 11.62
N LYS A 170 13.88 0.15 11.02
CA LYS A 170 14.22 -0.34 9.68
C LYS A 170 14.42 -1.85 9.67
N ILE A 171 13.73 -2.55 8.78
CA ILE A 171 13.70 -4.01 8.72
C ILE A 171 13.78 -4.53 7.28
N ARG A 172 13.96 -5.85 7.14
CA ARG A 172 13.70 -6.54 5.88
C ARG A 172 12.19 -6.75 5.75
N ILE A 173 11.64 -6.43 4.58
CA ILE A 173 10.21 -6.54 4.31
C ILE A 173 9.78 -8.01 4.31
N THR A 174 8.72 -8.28 5.07
CA THR A 174 7.95 -9.52 5.14
C THR A 174 6.48 -9.25 4.78
N TYR A 175 5.96 -8.06 5.11
CA TYR A 175 4.59 -7.63 4.83
C TYR A 175 4.56 -6.33 4.02
N GLU A 176 3.57 -6.18 3.16
CA GLU A 176 3.46 -5.02 2.26
C GLU A 176 3.43 -3.67 3.00
N TYR A 177 2.72 -3.59 4.13
CA TYR A 177 2.59 -2.34 4.89
C TYR A 177 3.96 -1.80 5.35
N GLU A 178 4.95 -2.68 5.54
CA GLU A 178 6.29 -2.27 5.99
C GLU A 178 7.00 -1.44 4.91
N LEU A 179 6.71 -1.69 3.63
CA LEU A 179 7.17 -0.83 2.56
C LEU A 179 6.49 0.55 2.65
N CYS A 180 5.16 0.55 2.79
CA CYS A 180 4.36 1.77 2.82
C CYS A 180 4.73 2.69 4.00
N PHE A 181 5.02 2.11 5.17
CA PHE A 181 5.38 2.85 6.39
C PHE A 181 6.71 3.60 6.27
N SER A 182 7.57 3.23 5.33
CA SER A 182 8.79 3.99 5.03
C SER A 182 8.53 5.42 4.55
N CYS A 183 7.32 5.70 4.06
CA CYS A 183 6.94 7.04 3.59
C CYS A 183 5.65 7.58 4.24
N HIS A 184 4.71 6.71 4.57
CA HIS A 184 3.35 7.09 5.04
C HIS A 184 3.17 6.97 6.55
N SER A 185 4.26 6.86 7.30
CA SER A 185 4.22 6.73 8.76
C SER A 185 5.21 7.68 9.43
N TYR A 186 6.45 7.25 9.60
CA TYR A 186 7.41 7.94 10.47
C TYR A 186 8.25 9.01 9.78
N SER A 187 8.02 9.29 8.49
CA SER A 187 8.77 10.30 7.75
C SER A 187 8.54 11.69 8.34
N ALA A 188 9.61 12.42 8.64
CA ALA A 188 9.57 13.79 9.16
C ALA A 188 8.83 14.77 8.23
N ASN A 189 8.85 14.51 6.92
CA ASN A 189 8.13 15.28 5.90
C ASN A 189 6.72 14.72 5.60
N LEU A 190 6.07 14.07 6.57
CA LEU A 190 4.66 13.68 6.44
C LEU A 190 3.77 14.95 6.33
N PRO A 191 2.85 15.05 5.34
CA PRO A 191 2.01 16.23 5.22
C PRO A 191 1.15 16.45 6.48
N ALA A 192 0.99 17.70 6.93
CA ALA A 192 0.28 18.02 8.18
C ALA A 192 -1.18 17.52 8.24
N TYR A 193 -1.84 17.36 7.09
CA TYR A 193 -3.20 16.81 6.99
C TYR A 193 -3.25 15.28 6.98
N GLN A 194 -2.10 14.61 7.06
CA GLN A 194 -1.99 13.15 7.13
C GLN A 194 -1.61 12.72 8.54
N THR A 195 -2.22 11.62 8.99
CA THR A 195 -1.81 10.91 10.19
C THR A 195 -0.78 9.83 9.87
N ASN A 196 0.05 9.51 10.86
CA ASN A 196 0.97 8.38 10.81
C ASN A 196 0.15 7.08 10.65
N LYS A 197 0.30 6.39 9.51
CA LYS A 197 -0.52 5.20 9.22
C LYS A 197 -0.21 4.02 10.13
N ALA A 198 1.03 3.86 10.59
CA ALA A 198 1.37 2.83 11.58
C ALA A 198 0.60 3.06 12.90
N GLU A 199 0.44 4.31 13.32
CA GLU A 199 -0.36 4.66 14.51
C GLU A 199 -1.84 4.37 14.30
N MET A 200 -2.41 4.70 13.12
CA MET A 200 -3.83 4.44 12.84
C MET A 200 -4.16 2.94 12.86
N PHE A 201 -3.25 2.11 12.36
CA PHE A 201 -3.41 0.66 12.32
C PHE A 201 -2.97 -0.04 13.61
N ASN A 202 -2.48 0.67 14.63
CA ASN A 202 -1.94 0.07 15.84
C ASN A 202 -2.97 -0.87 16.49
N SER A 203 -2.55 -2.12 16.75
CA SER A 203 -3.43 -3.15 17.32
C SER A 203 -3.94 -2.84 18.74
N SER A 204 -3.39 -1.81 19.38
CA SER A 204 -3.84 -1.30 20.68
C SER A 204 -5.00 -0.30 20.55
N ASN A 205 -5.24 0.24 19.35
CA ASN A 205 -6.34 1.16 19.10
C ASN A 205 -7.69 0.44 19.32
N PRO A 206 -8.73 1.19 19.76
CA PRO A 206 -10.10 0.66 19.86
C PRO A 206 -10.62 0.07 18.54
N SER A 207 -10.20 0.61 17.40
CA SER A 207 -10.52 0.02 16.10
C SER A 207 -9.53 0.38 14.99
N PHE A 208 -9.38 -0.52 14.03
CA PHE A 208 -8.54 -0.39 12.84
C PHE A 208 -8.98 -1.40 11.79
N HIS A 209 -8.73 -1.11 10.52
CA HIS A 209 -8.83 -2.13 9.48
C HIS A 209 -7.64 -3.10 9.57
N PRO A 210 -7.84 -4.40 9.25
CA PRO A 210 -6.91 -5.45 9.64
C PRO A 210 -5.69 -5.56 8.72
N VAL A 211 -4.84 -4.52 8.70
CA VAL A 211 -3.61 -4.47 7.88
C VAL A 211 -2.42 -5.11 8.59
N ILE A 212 -2.24 -4.81 9.89
CA ILE A 212 -1.10 -5.32 10.68
C ILE A 212 -1.49 -6.47 11.61
N ALA A 213 -2.77 -6.62 11.92
CA ALA A 213 -3.34 -7.62 12.82
C ALA A 213 -4.83 -7.82 12.52
N PRO A 214 -5.44 -8.95 12.91
CA PRO A 214 -6.89 -9.13 12.84
C PRO A 214 -7.66 -8.01 13.55
N GLY A 215 -8.85 -7.68 13.05
CA GLY A 215 -9.68 -6.62 13.58
C GLY A 215 -10.20 -6.93 15.00
N LYS A 216 -10.54 -5.89 15.77
CA LYS A 216 -11.05 -6.05 17.14
C LYS A 216 -12.46 -6.62 17.23
N ASN A 217 -13.30 -6.37 16.21
CA ASN A 217 -14.70 -6.77 16.24
C ASN A 217 -14.84 -8.26 15.89
N THR A 218 -15.50 -9.01 16.76
CA THR A 218 -15.77 -10.44 16.56
C THR A 218 -17.05 -10.70 15.76
N ASP A 219 -17.92 -9.69 15.64
CA ASP A 219 -19.16 -9.72 14.83
C ASP A 219 -19.10 -8.60 13.77
N VAL A 220 -18.93 -8.97 12.52
CA VAL A 220 -18.94 -8.05 11.36
C VAL A 220 -19.84 -8.66 10.28
N PRO A 221 -21.18 -8.56 10.45
CA PRO A 221 -22.12 -9.31 9.62
C PRO A 221 -22.06 -8.92 8.15
N SER A 222 -21.59 -7.71 7.85
CA SER A 222 -21.48 -7.23 6.49
C SER A 222 -20.33 -7.84 5.70
N LEU A 223 -19.36 -8.57 6.27
CA LEU A 223 -18.25 -9.09 5.46
C LEU A 223 -18.72 -9.97 4.29
N VAL A 224 -18.13 -9.75 3.11
CA VAL A 224 -18.33 -10.59 1.93
C VAL A 224 -17.46 -11.85 2.05
N PRO A 225 -17.99 -13.07 1.85
CA PRO A 225 -17.16 -14.27 1.78
C PRO A 225 -16.13 -14.16 0.65
N PRO A 226 -14.90 -14.69 0.83
CA PRO A 226 -14.43 -15.51 1.94
C PRO A 226 -13.83 -14.72 3.12
N LEU A 227 -14.00 -13.39 3.17
CA LEU A 227 -13.47 -12.60 4.28
C LEU A 227 -14.16 -12.98 5.59
N THR A 228 -13.37 -13.04 6.66
CA THR A 228 -13.81 -13.29 8.03
C THR A 228 -13.21 -12.23 8.95
N THR A 229 -13.64 -12.20 10.21
CA THR A 229 -13.08 -11.29 11.23
C THR A 229 -11.60 -11.55 11.53
N SER A 230 -11.05 -12.70 11.12
CA SER A 230 -9.63 -13.03 11.22
C SER A 230 -8.82 -12.70 9.97
N SER A 231 -9.45 -12.28 8.87
CA SER A 231 -8.75 -11.95 7.64
C SER A 231 -7.85 -10.73 7.82
N LEU A 232 -6.67 -10.79 7.18
CA LEU A 232 -5.83 -9.62 6.98
C LEU A 232 -6.05 -9.08 5.56
N ILE A 233 -5.98 -7.76 5.43
CA ILE A 233 -5.98 -7.06 4.15
C ILE A 233 -4.65 -6.33 3.95
N LYS A 234 -4.37 -5.94 2.72
CA LYS A 234 -3.17 -5.20 2.32
C LYS A 234 -3.50 -3.75 2.03
N CYS A 235 -2.48 -2.89 2.02
CA CYS A 235 -2.65 -1.49 1.61
C CYS A 235 -3.20 -1.44 0.18
N THR A 236 -2.72 -2.32 -0.72
CA THR A 236 -3.16 -2.41 -2.11
C THR A 236 -4.50 -3.08 -2.33
N ASP A 237 -5.19 -3.56 -1.29
CA ASP A 237 -6.60 -3.95 -1.45
C ASP A 237 -7.49 -2.71 -1.61
N CYS A 238 -7.05 -1.57 -1.06
CA CYS A 238 -7.70 -0.27 -1.25
C CYS A 238 -6.93 0.69 -2.15
N HIS A 239 -5.59 0.68 -2.11
CA HIS A 239 -4.73 1.60 -2.85
C HIS A 239 -4.04 0.92 -4.03
N ASN A 240 -4.68 0.88 -5.19
CA ASN A 240 -4.24 0.10 -6.34
C ASN A 240 -4.67 0.74 -7.65
N ASN A 241 -4.24 0.13 -8.75
CA ASN A 241 -4.83 0.31 -10.07
C ASN A 241 -6.34 0.06 -10.03
N ASP A 242 -7.11 1.00 -10.59
CA ASP A 242 -8.56 0.93 -10.74
C ASP A 242 -9.02 0.07 -11.93
N ASP A 243 -8.13 -0.20 -12.89
CA ASP A 243 -8.40 -1.08 -14.02
C ASP A 243 -8.05 -2.54 -13.65
N PRO A 244 -9.05 -3.45 -13.56
CA PRO A 244 -8.80 -4.86 -13.25
C PRO A 244 -8.04 -5.60 -14.36
N ALA A 245 -7.99 -5.07 -15.58
CA ALA A 245 -7.16 -5.61 -16.67
C ALA A 245 -5.74 -5.00 -16.70
N GLY A 246 -5.50 -3.96 -15.92
CA GLY A 246 -4.22 -3.27 -15.83
C GLY A 246 -3.21 -3.94 -14.88
N PRO A 247 -1.96 -3.46 -14.84
CA PRO A 247 -0.97 -3.96 -13.89
C PRO A 247 -1.34 -3.63 -12.45
N ASN A 248 -1.40 -4.67 -11.62
CA ASN A 248 -1.55 -4.53 -10.17
C ASN A 248 -0.35 -3.82 -9.52
N GLY A 249 -0.66 -2.91 -8.61
CA GLY A 249 0.27 -2.17 -7.75
C GLY A 249 -0.20 -0.74 -7.51
N PRO A 250 0.34 -0.05 -6.50
CA PRO A 250 -0.05 1.33 -6.18
C PRO A 250 0.60 2.34 -7.14
N HIS A 251 0.66 2.05 -8.43
CA HIS A 251 1.32 2.94 -9.41
C HIS A 251 0.48 4.18 -9.66
N GLY A 252 -0.78 3.99 -10.07
CA GLY A 252 -1.76 5.05 -10.23
C GLY A 252 -3.20 4.55 -10.37
N SER A 253 -4.14 5.47 -10.32
CA SER A 253 -5.59 5.25 -10.41
C SER A 253 -6.31 6.50 -10.93
N ASN A 254 -7.47 6.30 -11.56
CA ASN A 254 -8.39 7.40 -11.87
C ASN A 254 -9.14 7.93 -10.64
N PHE A 255 -9.17 7.18 -9.54
CA PHE A 255 -9.81 7.58 -8.29
C PHE A 255 -8.84 8.28 -7.33
N ARG A 256 -9.32 9.37 -6.72
CA ARG A 256 -8.54 10.18 -5.79
C ARG A 256 -7.95 9.33 -4.68
N TYR A 257 -6.72 9.65 -4.26
CA TYR A 257 -5.95 8.91 -3.26
C TYR A 257 -5.45 7.53 -3.73
N LEU A 258 -5.31 7.34 -5.05
CA LEU A 258 -4.84 6.10 -5.66
C LEU A 258 -5.76 4.91 -5.30
N LEU A 259 -7.07 5.12 -5.25
CA LEU A 259 -7.99 4.08 -4.80
C LEU A 259 -8.30 3.08 -5.92
N SER A 260 -8.39 1.79 -5.59
CA SER A 260 -8.72 0.72 -6.55
C SER A 260 -10.16 0.80 -7.05
N LYS A 261 -11.03 1.49 -6.32
CA LYS A 261 -12.46 1.66 -6.59
C LYS A 261 -12.93 3.02 -6.10
N ASN A 262 -14.08 3.46 -6.59
CA ASN A 262 -14.61 4.76 -6.21
C ASN A 262 -15.01 4.80 -4.72
N TYR A 263 -14.73 5.95 -4.09
CA TYR A 263 -15.12 6.24 -2.72
C TYR A 263 -15.38 7.74 -2.55
N THR A 264 -16.66 8.09 -2.42
CA THR A 264 -17.10 9.47 -2.22
C THR A 264 -17.01 9.83 -0.74
N THR A 265 -16.18 10.81 -0.40
CA THR A 265 -15.95 11.22 1.00
C THR A 265 -16.81 12.40 1.45
N THR A 266 -17.67 12.91 0.58
CA THR A 266 -18.58 14.03 0.84
C THR A 266 -20.00 13.52 1.00
N ASP A 267 -20.77 14.16 1.88
CA ASP A 267 -22.19 13.86 2.05
C ASP A 267 -22.96 14.06 0.73
N GLY A 268 -23.95 13.22 0.49
CA GLY A 268 -24.73 13.13 -0.74
C GLY A 268 -25.46 11.79 -0.86
N SER A 269 -26.05 11.54 -2.03
CA SER A 269 -26.80 10.31 -2.27
C SER A 269 -25.91 9.06 -2.14
N GLU A 270 -26.39 8.07 -1.38
CA GLU A 270 -25.80 6.74 -1.35
C GLU A 270 -25.96 6.04 -2.71
N GLY A 271 -24.98 5.22 -3.07
CA GLY A 271 -25.13 4.30 -4.18
C GLY A 271 -23.99 3.28 -4.29
N PRO A 272 -24.20 2.16 -5.01
CA PRO A 272 -23.20 1.11 -5.19
C PRO A 272 -21.87 1.61 -5.75
N PHE A 273 -21.91 2.56 -6.68
CA PHE A 273 -20.71 3.15 -7.26
C PHE A 273 -20.05 4.17 -6.30
N GLN A 274 -20.84 4.96 -5.56
CA GLN A 274 -20.32 6.00 -4.66
C GLN A 274 -19.45 5.41 -3.54
N TYR A 275 -19.80 4.21 -3.06
CA TYR A 275 -19.10 3.52 -1.98
C TYR A 275 -18.56 2.14 -2.42
N GLU A 276 -18.28 1.97 -3.71
CA GLU A 276 -17.85 0.70 -4.30
C GLU A 276 -16.64 0.11 -3.59
N LEU A 277 -15.69 0.95 -3.17
CA LEU A 277 -14.53 0.54 -2.37
C LEU A 277 -14.93 -0.16 -1.07
N CYS A 278 -15.91 0.39 -0.35
CA CYS A 278 -16.41 -0.19 0.89
C CYS A 278 -17.18 -1.48 0.59
N TYR A 279 -18.00 -1.45 -0.46
CA TYR A 279 -18.84 -2.58 -0.85
C TYR A 279 -18.09 -3.77 -1.43
N ASN A 280 -16.83 -3.57 -1.82
CA ASN A 280 -15.93 -4.65 -2.19
C ASN A 280 -15.62 -5.61 -1.03
N CYS A 281 -15.74 -5.15 0.22
CA CYS A 281 -15.53 -5.98 1.42
C CYS A 281 -16.77 -6.10 2.30
N HIS A 282 -17.70 -5.14 2.21
CA HIS A 282 -18.91 -5.10 3.02
C HIS A 282 -20.18 -5.16 2.17
N ARG A 283 -21.04 -6.15 2.41
CA ARG A 283 -22.34 -6.32 1.78
C ARG A 283 -23.22 -5.09 2.01
N ARG A 284 -23.48 -4.34 0.95
CA ARG A 284 -24.41 -3.20 0.93
C ARG A 284 -25.78 -3.55 1.53
N SER A 285 -26.31 -4.74 1.22
CA SER A 285 -27.59 -5.19 1.76
C SER A 285 -27.60 -5.32 3.29
N SER A 286 -26.52 -5.82 3.89
CA SER A 286 -26.37 -5.94 5.35
C SER A 286 -26.32 -4.57 6.03
N ILE A 287 -25.55 -3.64 5.44
CA ILE A 287 -25.42 -2.25 5.90
C ILE A 287 -26.78 -1.55 5.88
N LEU A 288 -27.48 -1.59 4.74
CA LEU A 288 -28.78 -0.93 4.55
C LEU A 288 -29.94 -1.64 5.25
N SER A 289 -29.75 -2.89 5.69
CA SER A 289 -30.71 -3.61 6.53
C SER A 289 -30.49 -3.37 8.02
N ASN A 290 -29.63 -2.41 8.39
CA ASN A 290 -29.35 -2.03 9.77
C ASN A 290 -28.79 -3.17 10.65
N GLU A 291 -28.13 -4.17 10.04
CA GLU A 291 -27.69 -5.38 10.75
C GLU A 291 -26.63 -5.12 11.82
N SER A 292 -25.84 -4.05 11.69
CA SER A 292 -24.79 -3.65 12.65
C SER A 292 -25.13 -2.42 13.49
N PHE A 293 -26.00 -1.54 12.99
CA PHE A 293 -26.44 -0.31 13.66
C PHE A 293 -27.91 -0.03 13.30
N PRO A 294 -28.81 0.18 14.28
CA PRO A 294 -30.26 0.25 14.03
C PRO A 294 -30.73 1.34 13.06
N LEU A 295 -29.96 2.40 12.86
CA LEU A 295 -30.32 3.53 12.00
C LEU A 295 -29.30 3.78 10.89
N HIS A 296 -28.55 2.76 10.48
CA HIS A 296 -27.52 2.91 9.46
C HIS A 296 -28.09 3.44 8.14
N ASP A 297 -29.14 2.82 7.62
CA ASP A 297 -29.85 3.21 6.40
C ASP A 297 -30.41 4.64 6.47
N LEU A 298 -30.97 5.03 7.61
CA LEU A 298 -31.44 6.40 7.81
C LEU A 298 -30.30 7.41 7.58
N HIS A 299 -29.13 7.16 8.15
CA HIS A 299 -28.01 8.10 8.02
C HIS A 299 -27.43 8.10 6.61
N ILE A 300 -27.25 6.95 5.99
CA ILE A 300 -26.57 6.89 4.67
C ILE A 300 -27.52 7.16 3.50
N SER A 301 -28.73 6.59 3.50
CA SER A 301 -29.66 6.67 2.37
C SER A 301 -30.58 7.87 2.44
N THR A 302 -31.07 8.21 3.64
CA THR A 302 -32.06 9.30 3.81
C THR A 302 -31.38 10.64 4.07
N VAL A 303 -30.48 10.69 5.05
CA VAL A 303 -29.73 11.91 5.39
C VAL A 303 -28.62 12.17 4.36
N GLY A 304 -28.07 11.12 3.75
CA GLY A 304 -26.98 11.24 2.78
C GLY A 304 -25.61 11.40 3.43
N ALA A 305 -25.43 10.94 4.67
CA ALA A 305 -24.12 10.97 5.31
C ALA A 305 -23.15 10.02 4.59
N SER A 306 -21.97 10.52 4.20
CA SER A 306 -20.90 9.69 3.66
C SER A 306 -20.40 8.70 4.71
N CYS A 307 -19.91 7.54 4.29
CA CYS A 307 -19.20 6.63 5.20
C CYS A 307 -18.05 7.38 5.90
N ARG A 308 -17.39 8.35 5.22
CA ARG A 308 -16.29 9.14 5.81
C ARG A 308 -16.74 10.06 6.93
N THR A 309 -18.02 10.44 6.95
CA THR A 309 -18.57 11.37 7.94
C THR A 309 -18.51 10.78 9.35
N CYS A 310 -18.64 9.45 9.46
CA CYS A 310 -18.53 8.73 10.72
C CYS A 310 -17.27 7.87 10.83
N HIS A 311 -16.80 7.25 9.72
CA HIS A 311 -15.74 6.26 9.75
C HIS A 311 -14.43 6.76 9.14
N ASN A 312 -13.31 6.44 9.77
CA ASN A 312 -11.99 6.51 9.16
C ASN A 312 -11.57 5.09 8.72
N PRO A 313 -11.36 4.86 7.41
CA PRO A 313 -11.07 3.52 6.88
C PRO A 313 -9.71 2.96 7.31
N HIS A 314 -8.84 3.73 7.97
CA HIS A 314 -7.60 3.20 8.53
C HIS A 314 -7.80 2.72 9.97
N GLY A 315 -8.45 3.53 10.81
CA GLY A 315 -8.69 3.22 12.21
C GLY A 315 -9.12 4.42 13.03
N SER A 316 -9.32 4.20 14.32
CA SER A 316 -9.63 5.22 15.30
C SER A 316 -8.92 4.89 16.61
N ASN A 317 -8.18 5.87 17.13
CA ASN A 317 -7.52 5.77 18.43
C ASN A 317 -8.46 6.03 19.61
N GLN A 318 -9.71 6.47 19.33
CA GLN A 318 -10.65 6.91 20.36
C GLN A 318 -11.88 6.01 20.48
N TYR A 319 -12.42 5.54 19.35
CA TYR A 319 -13.70 4.84 19.34
C TYR A 319 -13.62 3.49 18.62
N SER A 320 -14.50 2.57 19.03
CA SER A 320 -14.70 1.30 18.34
C SER A 320 -15.32 1.51 16.94
N HIS A 321 -15.39 0.44 16.15
CA HIS A 321 -16.07 0.41 14.85
C HIS A 321 -15.59 1.46 13.83
N LEU A 322 -14.30 1.82 13.86
CA LEU A 322 -13.65 2.79 12.98
C LEU A 322 -14.21 4.22 13.11
N ILE A 323 -14.92 4.53 14.20
CA ILE A 323 -15.58 5.83 14.34
C ILE A 323 -14.55 6.93 14.58
N GLU A 324 -14.52 7.91 13.68
CA GLU A 324 -13.77 9.15 13.77
C GLU A 324 -14.59 10.23 13.05
N PHE A 325 -15.36 11.00 13.82
CA PHE A 325 -16.31 11.95 13.26
C PHE A 325 -15.64 13.06 12.46
N ASN A 326 -16.08 13.25 11.22
CA ASN A 326 -15.63 14.35 10.39
C ASN A 326 -16.17 15.67 10.95
N ARG A 327 -15.28 16.50 11.50
CA ARG A 327 -15.60 17.78 12.14
C ARG A 327 -16.17 18.84 11.18
N ALA A 328 -16.12 18.60 9.87
CA ALA A 328 -16.80 19.44 8.89
C ALA A 328 -18.33 19.24 8.88
N SER A 329 -18.81 18.03 9.20
CA SER A 329 -20.24 17.68 9.19
C SER A 329 -20.79 17.39 10.59
N VAL A 330 -19.92 17.05 11.55
CA VAL A 330 -20.28 16.64 12.91
C VAL A 330 -19.72 17.62 13.94
N MET A 331 -20.62 18.29 14.64
CA MET A 331 -20.31 19.29 15.65
C MET A 331 -20.54 18.75 17.06
N SER A 332 -20.07 19.48 18.07
CA SER A 332 -20.47 19.21 19.43
C SER A 332 -21.99 19.42 19.60
N SER A 333 -22.60 18.66 20.49
CA SER A 333 -23.99 18.83 20.91
C SER A 333 -24.25 20.19 21.53
N ASN A 334 -25.51 20.50 21.78
CA ASN A 334 -25.90 21.73 22.47
C ASN A 334 -25.35 21.83 23.90
N SER A 335 -25.06 20.70 24.57
CA SER A 335 -24.36 20.71 25.87
C SER A 335 -22.84 20.77 25.74
N GLY A 336 -22.30 20.85 24.52
CA GLY A 336 -20.87 20.97 24.24
C GLY A 336 -20.13 19.63 24.12
N GLN A 337 -20.83 18.50 24.15
CA GLN A 337 -20.22 17.17 24.07
C GLN A 337 -20.01 16.73 22.62
N LEU A 338 -18.93 15.96 22.37
CA LEU A 338 -18.75 15.22 21.13
C LEU A 338 -18.29 13.82 21.50
N HIS A 339 -19.26 12.94 21.76
CA HIS A 339 -18.96 11.62 22.28
C HIS A 339 -19.87 10.53 21.71
N TYR A 340 -19.31 9.33 21.65
CA TYR A 340 -19.98 8.10 21.29
C TYR A 340 -19.59 7.02 22.30
N THR A 341 -20.59 6.31 22.81
CA THR A 341 -20.40 5.22 23.77
C THR A 341 -21.14 3.97 23.30
N VAL A 342 -20.50 2.80 23.43
CA VAL A 342 -21.13 1.49 23.17
C VAL A 342 -21.54 0.87 24.50
N TYR A 343 -22.80 0.44 24.61
CA TYR A 343 -23.32 -0.24 25.81
C TYR A 343 -23.43 -1.75 25.65
N GLY A 344 -23.28 -2.27 24.43
CA GLY A 344 -23.34 -3.68 24.12
C GLY A 344 -23.57 -3.91 22.63
N SER A 345 -24.06 -5.10 22.28
CA SER A 345 -24.36 -5.44 20.89
C SER A 345 -25.40 -4.47 20.33
N ARG A 346 -25.02 -3.74 19.26
CA ARG A 346 -25.89 -2.82 18.50
C ARG A 346 -26.55 -1.73 19.37
N THR A 347 -25.99 -1.47 20.55
CA THR A 347 -26.54 -0.53 21.53
C THR A 347 -25.49 0.50 21.93
N GLY A 348 -25.91 1.75 22.10
CA GLY A 348 -25.00 2.83 22.44
C GLY A 348 -25.69 4.16 22.61
N GLN A 349 -24.87 5.19 22.76
CA GLN A 349 -25.28 6.57 22.95
C GLN A 349 -24.42 7.50 22.12
N CYS A 350 -25.06 8.53 21.60
CA CYS A 350 -24.37 9.68 21.04
C CYS A 350 -24.67 10.92 21.89
N ALA A 351 -23.66 11.77 22.00
CA ALA A 351 -23.70 13.13 22.54
C ALA A 351 -22.99 14.03 21.51
N LEU A 352 -23.70 14.45 20.46
CA LEU A 352 -23.15 15.19 19.30
C LEU A 352 -24.24 15.91 18.50
N ASN A 353 -23.87 16.79 17.57
CA ASN A 353 -24.79 17.39 16.60
C ASN A 353 -24.42 16.96 15.16
N CYS A 354 -25.41 16.44 14.43
CA CYS A 354 -25.26 16.01 13.03
C CYS A 354 -26.37 16.65 12.17
N HIS A 355 -25.99 17.35 11.10
CA HIS A 355 -26.95 17.97 10.16
C HIS A 355 -28.06 18.79 10.85
N GLY A 356 -27.72 19.53 11.91
CA GLY A 356 -28.65 20.35 12.68
C GLY A 356 -29.53 19.57 13.66
N LYS A 357 -29.41 18.24 13.72
CA LYS A 357 -30.06 17.42 14.75
C LYS A 357 -29.12 17.23 15.93
N ASP A 358 -29.58 17.63 17.10
CA ASP A 358 -28.88 17.40 18.36
C ASP A 358 -29.20 16.00 18.89
N HIS A 359 -28.14 15.26 19.21
CA HIS A 359 -28.18 13.90 19.74
C HIS A 359 -27.58 13.91 21.12
N ASP A 360 -28.30 14.41 22.13
CA ASP A 360 -27.73 14.62 23.46
C ASP A 360 -28.76 14.60 24.61
N PRO A 361 -28.81 13.51 25.40
CA PRO A 361 -28.33 12.18 25.04
C PRO A 361 -29.29 11.49 24.05
N ALA A 362 -28.76 10.92 22.97
CA ALA A 362 -29.53 10.01 22.12
C ALA A 362 -29.09 8.56 22.33
N LEU A 363 -30.01 7.70 22.77
CA LEU A 363 -29.79 6.26 22.97
C LEU A 363 -30.20 5.45 21.73
N TYR A 364 -29.48 4.37 21.47
CA TYR A 364 -29.68 3.48 20.32
C TYR A 364 -29.66 2.00 20.75
N PRO A 365 -30.59 1.17 20.22
CA PRO A 365 -31.87 1.61 19.67
C PRO A 365 -32.65 2.36 20.76
N GLY A 366 -33.15 3.56 20.45
CA GLY A 366 -33.96 4.31 21.39
C GLY A 366 -35.25 3.54 21.70
N ALA A 367 -35.88 3.81 22.85
CA ALA A 367 -37.29 3.46 23.01
C ALA A 367 -38.02 4.05 21.79
N VAL A 368 -38.64 3.18 20.99
CA VAL A 368 -39.48 3.62 19.86
C VAL A 368 -40.51 4.57 20.46
N GLN A 369 -40.34 5.87 20.27
CA GLN A 369 -41.46 6.78 20.49
C GLN A 369 -42.44 6.43 19.38
N THR A 370 -43.43 5.60 19.71
CA THR A 370 -44.65 5.47 18.91
C THR A 370 -45.10 6.88 18.58
N PRO A 371 -45.33 7.23 17.30
CA PRO A 371 -45.83 8.55 16.97
C PRO A 371 -47.12 8.75 17.76
N SER A 372 -47.14 9.70 18.70
CA SER A 372 -48.40 10.09 19.33
C SER A 372 -49.31 10.55 18.20
N SER A 373 -50.46 9.92 18.08
CA SER A 373 -51.50 10.27 17.12
C SER A 373 -52.12 11.62 17.48
N SER A 374 -51.36 12.72 17.34
CA SER A 374 -51.93 14.06 17.31
C SER A 374 -52.57 14.25 15.95
N ARG A 375 -53.85 13.84 15.89
CA ARG A 375 -54.79 14.09 14.81
C ARG A 375 -54.75 15.59 14.43
N PRO A 376 -54.56 15.95 13.15
CA PRO A 376 -54.61 17.35 12.77
C PRO A 376 -56.03 17.89 12.98
N SER A 377 -56.14 18.97 13.75
CA SER A 377 -57.38 19.73 13.92
C SER A 377 -57.82 20.28 12.57
N ARG A 378 -59.03 19.90 12.13
CA ARG A 378 -59.70 20.46 10.96
C ARG A 378 -59.86 21.97 11.15
N PHE A 379 -59.33 22.76 10.23
CA PHE A 379 -59.72 24.16 10.04
C PHE A 379 -61.19 24.23 9.61
N PRO A 380 -61.99 25.18 10.12
CA PRO A 380 -63.35 25.40 9.65
C PRO A 380 -63.31 26.21 8.35
N SER A 381 -63.98 25.72 7.31
CA SER A 381 -64.24 26.45 6.07
C SER A 381 -65.03 27.74 6.37
N ARG A 382 -64.50 28.88 5.91
CA ARG A 382 -65.27 30.13 5.83
C ARG A 382 -66.22 30.07 4.64
N LYS A 383 -67.43 30.57 4.87
CA LYS A 383 -68.43 30.93 3.84
C LYS A 383 -67.96 32.12 3.02
#